data_AF-A0A2K3MHU7-F1
#
_entry.id   AF-A0A2K3MHU7-F1
#
_cell.length_a   1.000
_cell.length_b   1.000
_cell.length_c   1.000
_cell.angle_alpha   90.00
_cell.angle_beta   90.00
_cell.angle_gamma   90.00
#
_symmetry.space_group_name_H-M   'P 1'
#
loop_
_entity.id
_entity.type
_entity.pdbx_description
1 polymer ?
#
loop_
_entity_poly.entity_id
_entity_poly.type
_entity_poly.pdbx_seq_one_letter_code
_entity_poly.pdbx_strand_id
1 'polypeptide(L)' 'MVKYPGVAKGLYVASQSGKPALSVVDILERNVQENTTLVQVKIQSGRPHQIRIHLSFIGHPLL' A
#
# COMPACT_ATOMS: atom_id res chain seq x y z
N MET A 1 -3.50 -9.54 11.08
CA MET A 1 -2.64 -10.52 10.40
C MET A 1 -3.45 -11.80 10.29
N VAL A 2 -3.81 -12.17 9.08
CA VAL A 2 -4.61 -13.38 8.82
C VAL A 2 -3.61 -14.52 8.60
N LYS A 3 -3.77 -15.64 9.30
CA LYS A 3 -2.93 -16.82 9.04
C LYS A 3 -3.26 -17.34 7.64
N TYR A 4 -2.24 -17.52 6.81
CA TYR A 4 -2.39 -17.98 5.43
C TYR A 4 -1.41 -19.11 5.14
N PRO A 5 -1.86 -20.30 4.69
CA PRO A 5 -0.97 -21.42 4.38
C PRO A 5 0.13 -21.04 3.37
N GLY A 6 1.36 -21.47 3.61
CA GLY A 6 2.51 -21.16 2.74
C GLY A 6 3.16 -19.79 2.96
N VAL A 7 2.63 -18.94 3.87
CA VAL A 7 3.26 -17.66 4.23
C VAL A 7 3.76 -17.71 5.66
N ALA A 8 5.09 -17.74 5.84
CA ALA A 8 5.75 -17.99 7.13
C ALA A 8 5.29 -17.06 8.28
N LYS A 9 4.91 -15.81 7.97
CA LYS A 9 4.43 -14.82 8.95
C LYS A 9 2.94 -14.46 8.79
N GLY A 10 2.19 -15.17 7.95
CA GLY A 10 0.81 -14.82 7.59
C GLY A 10 0.68 -13.59 6.69
N LEU A 11 -0.56 -13.24 6.34
CA LEU A 11 -0.90 -12.18 5.40
C LEU A 11 -1.29 -10.88 6.12
N TYR A 12 -0.74 -9.77 5.63
CA TYR A 12 -1.15 -8.42 6.00
C TYR A 12 -2.19 -7.91 5.00
N VAL A 13 -3.31 -7.40 5.51
CA VAL A 13 -4.46 -6.93 4.71
C VAL A 13 -5.03 -5.67 5.33
N ALA A 14 -5.66 -4.83 4.50
CA ALA A 14 -6.59 -3.81 4.99
C ALA A 14 -7.86 -4.50 5.51
N SER A 15 -8.36 -4.07 6.67
CA SER A 15 -9.57 -4.60 7.30
C SER A 15 -10.22 -3.52 8.16
N GLN A 16 -11.55 -3.56 8.27
CA GLN A 16 -12.32 -2.65 9.14
C GLN A 16 -11.90 -2.76 10.62
N SER A 17 -11.48 -3.95 11.07
CA SER A 17 -10.95 -4.20 12.41
C SER A 17 -9.42 -4.05 12.52
N GLY A 18 -8.76 -3.57 11.46
CA GLY A 18 -7.33 -3.36 11.41
C GLY A 18 -6.85 -2.20 12.29
N LYS A 19 -5.54 -2.15 12.55
CA LYS A 19 -4.94 -0.98 13.22
C LYS A 19 -5.01 0.24 12.28
N PRO A 20 -5.31 1.44 12.79
CA PRO A 20 -5.28 2.66 11.99
C PRO A 20 -3.94 2.87 11.28
N ALA A 21 -4.02 3.33 10.04
CA ALA A 21 -2.88 3.65 9.18
C ALA A 21 -3.23 4.81 8.24
N LEU A 22 -2.30 5.73 8.02
CA LEU A 22 -2.46 6.84 7.08
C LEU A 22 -1.22 7.03 6.22
N SER A 23 -1.45 7.17 4.91
CA SER A 23 -0.44 7.54 3.91
C SER A 23 -1.00 8.68 3.09
N VAL A 24 -0.30 9.81 3.06
CA VAL A 24 -0.59 10.93 2.16
C VAL A 24 0.27 10.76 0.91
N VAL A 25 -0.35 10.88 -0.26
CA VAL A 25 0.29 10.62 -1.56
C VAL A 25 0.26 11.90 -2.38
N ASP A 26 1.44 12.38 -2.76
CA ASP A 26 1.60 13.50 -3.68
C ASP A 26 2.14 12.96 -5.01
N ILE A 27 1.57 13.40 -6.13
CA ILE A 27 2.02 13.00 -7.46
C ILE A 27 3.19 13.89 -7.87
N LEU A 28 4.32 13.26 -8.19
CA LEU A 28 5.51 13.96 -8.68
C LEU A 28 5.53 13.98 -10.22
N GLU A 29 5.21 12.85 -10.86
CA GLU A 29 5.25 12.72 -12.32
C GLU A 29 4.23 11.68 -12.81
N ARG A 30 3.66 11.89 -14.00
CA ARG A 30 2.80 10.92 -14.69
C ARG A 30 3.44 10.54 -16.02
N ASN A 31 3.80 9.27 -16.18
CA ASN A 31 4.25 8.71 -17.45
C ASN A 31 3.08 8.03 -18.15
N VAL A 32 2.49 8.73 -19.12
CA VAL A 32 1.33 8.22 -19.87
C VAL A 32 1.70 7.06 -20.80
N GLN A 33 2.93 7.05 -21.33
CA GLN A 33 3.38 6.00 -22.26
C GLN A 33 3.49 4.64 -21.57
N GLU A 34 4.00 4.64 -20.34
CA GLU A 34 4.14 3.43 -19.54
C GLU A 34 2.90 3.15 -18.66
N ASN A 35 1.94 4.07 -18.63
CA ASN A 35 0.81 4.05 -17.71
C ASN A 35 1.24 3.93 -16.24
N THR A 36 2.26 4.71 -15.85
CA THR A 36 2.83 4.72 -14.50
C THR A 36 2.80 6.14 -13.91
N THR A 37 2.88 6.23 -12.58
CA THR A 37 2.90 7.51 -11.86
C THR A 37 3.93 7.45 -10.75
N LEU A 38 4.89 8.38 -10.78
CA LEU A 38 5.84 8.58 -9.69
C LEU A 38 5.17 9.38 -8.59
N VAL A 39 5.20 8.85 -7.37
CA VAL A 39 4.56 9.47 -6.21
C VAL A 39 5.52 9.61 -5.04
N GLN A 40 5.37 10.69 -4.29
CA GLN A 40 5.91 10.82 -2.95
C GLN A 40 4.86 10.33 -1.95
N VAL A 41 5.28 9.51 -1.00
CA VAL A 41 4.38 9.00 0.05
C VAL A 41 4.88 9.42 1.42
N LYS A 42 4.06 10.20 2.14
CA LYS A 42 4.31 10.56 3.54
C LYS A 42 3.44 9.68 4.44
N ILE A 43 4.08 8.87 5.27
CA ILE A 43 3.39 7.99 6.21
C ILE A 43 3.30 8.61 7.61
N GLN A 44 2.15 8.51 8.27
CA GLN A 44 2.01 8.85 9.70
C GLN A 44 2.17 7.63 10.62
N SER A 45 2.25 6.44 10.03
CA SER A 45 2.38 5.15 10.72
C SER A 45 3.28 4.22 9.91
N GLY A 46 3.94 3.27 10.57
CA GLY A 46 4.79 2.26 9.94
C GLY A 46 4.20 0.85 9.97
N ARG A 47 2.98 0.64 9.47
CA ARG A 47 2.38 -0.71 9.46
C ARG A 47 3.07 -1.60 8.40
N PRO A 48 3.18 -2.92 8.62
CA PRO A 48 3.78 -3.81 7.64
C PRO A 48 3.09 -3.72 6.28
N HIS A 49 3.88 -3.52 5.22
CA HIS A 49 3.42 -3.37 3.84
C HIS A 49 2.43 -2.21 3.60
N GLN A 50 2.33 -1.22 4.51
CA GLN A 50 1.32 -0.16 4.48
C GLN A 50 1.21 0.53 3.12
N ILE A 51 2.34 1.00 2.57
CA ILE A 51 2.36 1.71 1.28
C ILE A 51 1.80 0.82 0.16
N ARG A 52 2.25 -0.43 0.09
CA ARG A 52 1.80 -1.40 -0.91
C ARG A 52 0.31 -1.67 -0.79
N ILE A 53 -0.18 -1.96 0.42
CA ILE A 53 -1.59 -2.26 0.66
C ILE A 53 -2.47 -1.06 0.31
N HIS A 54 -2.11 0.16 0.73
CA HIS A 54 -2.91 1.36 0.44
C HIS A 54 -2.97 1.67 -1.05
N LEU A 55 -1.82 1.63 -1.75
CA LEU A 55 -1.76 1.91 -3.17
C LEU A 55 -2.49 0.86 -4.01
N SER A 56 -2.38 -0.43 -3.65
CA SER A 56 -3.21 -1.49 -4.24
C SER A 56 -4.71 -1.30 -3.95
N PHE A 57 -5.08 -0.87 -2.74
CA PHE A 57 -6.48 -0.67 -2.35
C PHE A 57 -7.18 0.42 -3.19
N ILE A 58 -6.44 1.45 -3.59
CA ILE A 58 -6.96 2.51 -4.48
C ILE A 58 -6.79 2.20 -5.98
N GLY A 59 -6.35 0.99 -6.34
CA GLY A 59 -6.22 0.56 -7.74
C GLY A 59 -4.90 0.88 -8.44
N HIS A 60 -3.88 1.34 -7.70
CA HIS A 60 -2.57 1.70 -8.24
C HIS A 60 -1.43 0.93 -7.54
N PRO A 61 -1.34 -0.42 -7.69
CA PRO A 61 -0.29 -1.20 -7.05
C PRO A 61 1.12 -0.73 -7.46
N LEU A 62 2.10 -0.91 -6.58
CA LEU A 62 3.51 -0.70 -6.93
C LEU A 62 3.94 -1.68 -8.03
N LEU A 63 4.77 -1.19 -8.96
CA LEU A 63 5.40 -1.96 -10.03
C LEU A 63 6.34 -3.05 -9.50
#